data_AF-A0A7K2Z9I1-F1
#
_entry.id   AF-A0A7K2Z9I1-F1
#
_cell.length_a   1.000
_cell.length_b   1.000
_cell.length_c   1.000
_cell.angle_alpha   90.00
_cell.angle_beta   90.00
_cell.angle_gamma   90.00
#
_symmetry.space_group_name_H-M   'P 1'
#
loop_
_entity.id
_entity.type
_entity.pdbx_description
1 polymer ?
#
loop_
_entity_poly.entity_id
_entity_poly.type
_entity_poly.pdbx_seq_one_letter_code
_entity_poly.pdbx_strand_id
1 'polypeptide(L)'
;MAAAFSSTAATSSVAAASAPRPLGQLVPVPAQVVPGGSPYAITSTTPVRVAGGSTEVGGGPGGYYTKAQYREIVRYAASRYPEVVPEVDLPGHTNAALASYAELNCDGVAPPLYTGTMVGFCSLCVPKPVTYDFVDDVLREVAALTPGKYLHIGGDEAHATSHEDYVAFMAKAQAVVWSPAAARDWETYRVCLAAQGPRLTELGIGFYRSPQVDWGP
;
A
#
# COMPACT_ATOMS: atom_id res chain seq x y z
N MET A 1 -19.36 -9.61 68.74
CA MET A 1 -17.95 -9.80 68.34
C MET A 1 -17.81 -11.18 67.72
N ALA A 2 -17.65 -11.24 66.40
CA ALA A 2 -17.02 -12.33 65.65
C ALA A 2 -17.07 -11.92 64.17
N ALA A 3 -15.91 -11.50 63.63
CA ALA A 3 -15.75 -11.20 62.21
C ALA A 3 -15.53 -12.52 61.46
N ALA A 4 -16.39 -12.80 60.48
CA ALA A 4 -16.16 -13.88 59.51
C ALA A 4 -15.61 -13.25 58.23
N PHE A 5 -14.33 -13.46 57.96
CA PHE A 5 -13.72 -13.18 56.67
C PHE A 5 -14.22 -14.21 55.66
N SER A 6 -14.87 -13.76 54.59
CA SER A 6 -15.13 -14.56 53.40
C SER A 6 -14.27 -14.02 52.26
N SER A 7 -13.29 -14.81 51.83
CA SER A 7 -12.39 -14.47 50.72
C SER A 7 -13.08 -14.79 49.39
N THR A 8 -13.61 -13.77 48.72
CA THR A 8 -13.92 -13.87 47.28
C THR A 8 -12.67 -13.50 46.49
N ALA A 9 -12.02 -14.50 45.92
CA ALA A 9 -11.01 -14.29 44.88
C ALA A 9 -11.72 -13.66 43.66
N ALA A 10 -11.41 -12.40 43.37
CA ALA A 10 -11.79 -11.79 42.10
C ALA A 10 -10.84 -12.34 41.03
N THR A 11 -11.34 -13.27 40.22
CA THR A 11 -10.72 -13.60 38.94
C THR A 11 -10.83 -12.37 38.05
N SER A 12 -9.71 -11.70 37.80
CA SER A 12 -9.61 -10.75 36.70
C SER A 12 -9.72 -11.55 35.39
N SER A 13 -10.90 -11.57 34.79
CA SER A 13 -11.03 -12.01 33.41
C SER A 13 -10.28 -11.01 32.54
N VAL A 14 -9.12 -11.42 32.02
CA VAL A 14 -8.47 -10.74 30.89
C VAL A 14 -9.50 -10.76 29.76
N ALA A 15 -10.04 -9.60 29.41
CA ALA A 15 -10.90 -9.47 28.25
C ALA A 15 -10.12 -9.96 27.03
N ALA A 16 -10.66 -10.98 26.36
CA ALA A 16 -10.09 -11.53 25.15
C ALA A 16 -9.89 -10.41 24.12
N ALA A 17 -8.72 -10.38 23.48
CA ALA A 17 -8.44 -9.50 22.36
C ALA A 17 -9.54 -9.66 21.30
N SER A 18 -10.17 -8.56 20.88
CA SER A 18 -11.23 -8.59 19.89
C SER A 18 -10.71 -9.19 18.58
N ALA A 19 -11.46 -10.10 17.98
CA ALA A 19 -11.14 -10.74 16.71
C ALA A 19 -10.80 -9.71 15.61
N PRO A 20 -9.85 -10.01 14.71
CA PRO A 20 -9.51 -9.13 13.59
C PRO A 20 -10.75 -8.85 12.74
N ARG A 21 -10.99 -7.56 12.48
CA ARG A 21 -12.14 -7.10 11.69
C ARG A 21 -11.99 -7.62 10.25
N PRO A 22 -12.99 -8.35 9.72
CA PRO A 22 -12.95 -8.82 8.34
C PRO A 22 -12.82 -7.63 7.39
N LEU A 23 -12.08 -7.85 6.30
CA LEU A 23 -11.75 -6.89 5.24
C LEU A 23 -12.98 -6.17 4.62
N GLY A 24 -14.21 -6.59 4.92
CA GLY A 24 -15.46 -5.91 4.56
C GLY A 24 -15.87 -4.73 5.46
N GLN A 25 -15.00 -4.25 6.36
CA GLN A 25 -15.24 -3.04 7.17
C GLN A 25 -14.33 -1.84 6.82
N LEU A 26 -13.58 -1.95 5.72
CA LEU A 26 -12.97 -0.83 5.01
C LEU A 26 -13.70 -0.72 3.67
N VAL A 27 -14.35 0.42 3.37
CA VAL A 27 -15.14 0.58 2.14
C VAL A 27 -14.62 1.75 1.30
N PRO A 28 -14.25 1.50 0.03
CA PRO A 28 -14.15 2.52 -1.01
C PRO A 28 -15.53 3.05 -1.42
N VAL A 29 -15.63 4.37 -1.62
CA VAL A 29 -16.87 5.16 -1.75
C VAL A 29 -17.70 4.81 -3.02
N PRO A 30 -19.01 4.52 -2.93
CA PRO A 30 -19.92 4.41 -4.07
C PRO A 30 -20.67 5.72 -4.36
N ALA A 31 -21.21 5.85 -5.58
CA ALA A 31 -21.94 7.04 -6.04
C ALA A 31 -23.29 7.32 -5.33
N GLN A 32 -23.90 6.36 -4.60
CA GLN A 32 -24.99 6.57 -3.63
C GLN A 32 -25.25 5.30 -2.78
N VAL A 33 -25.74 5.44 -1.53
CA VAL A 33 -26.13 4.32 -0.62
C VAL A 33 -27.53 4.56 -0.02
N VAL A 34 -28.37 3.50 0.05
CA VAL A 34 -29.61 3.46 0.86
C VAL A 34 -29.39 2.49 2.04
N PRO A 35 -29.57 2.92 3.31
CA PRO A 35 -29.37 2.05 4.47
C PRO A 35 -30.31 0.82 4.50
N GLY A 36 -29.76 -0.38 4.74
CA GLY A 36 -30.52 -1.61 5.04
C GLY A 36 -30.76 -2.60 3.87
N GLY A 37 -30.18 -2.38 2.68
CA GLY A 37 -30.32 -3.28 1.53
C GLY A 37 -29.42 -4.54 1.54
N SER A 38 -29.67 -5.47 0.62
CA SER A 38 -28.84 -6.68 0.44
C SER A 38 -27.41 -6.33 -0.03
N PRO A 39 -26.37 -7.03 0.48
CA PRO A 39 -24.97 -6.72 0.16
C PRO A 39 -24.63 -7.02 -1.32
N TYR A 40 -23.86 -6.14 -1.94
CA TYR A 40 -23.35 -6.34 -3.30
C TYR A 40 -22.09 -7.21 -3.31
N ALA A 41 -21.88 -8.00 -4.36
CA ALA A 41 -20.73 -8.88 -4.53
C ALA A 41 -19.73 -8.29 -5.54
N ILE A 42 -18.44 -8.25 -5.17
CA ILE A 42 -17.34 -7.96 -6.10
C ILE A 42 -17.01 -9.26 -6.86
N THR A 43 -17.05 -9.20 -8.18
CA THR A 43 -16.82 -10.35 -9.07
C THR A 43 -15.71 -10.03 -10.06
N SER A 44 -15.36 -10.99 -10.92
CA SER A 44 -14.38 -10.81 -12.01
C SER A 44 -14.73 -9.68 -13.00
N THR A 45 -15.95 -9.15 -12.95
CA THR A 45 -16.43 -8.04 -13.78
C THR A 45 -16.45 -6.70 -13.06
N THR A 46 -16.10 -6.63 -11.77
CA THR A 46 -16.09 -5.37 -11.02
C THR A 46 -14.92 -4.48 -11.47
N PRO A 47 -15.17 -3.33 -12.09
CA PRO A 47 -14.11 -2.47 -12.61
C PRO A 47 -13.48 -1.67 -11.46
N VAL A 48 -12.17 -1.80 -11.27
CA VAL A 48 -11.39 -0.82 -10.50
C VAL A 48 -11.24 0.41 -11.41
N ARG A 49 -12.19 1.34 -11.32
CA ARG A 49 -12.13 2.60 -12.09
C ARG A 49 -11.29 3.59 -11.31
N VAL A 50 -10.10 3.87 -11.81
CA VAL A 50 -9.32 5.03 -11.38
C VAL A 50 -9.65 6.14 -12.37
N ALA A 51 -10.40 7.17 -11.95
CA ALA A 51 -10.65 8.33 -12.80
C ALA A 51 -9.33 8.94 -13.31
N GLY A 52 -8.28 8.85 -12.48
CA GLY A 52 -6.89 9.18 -12.79
C GLY A 52 -6.34 8.61 -14.10
N GLY A 53 -6.81 7.45 -14.54
CA GLY A 53 -6.35 6.78 -15.76
C GLY A 53 -7.16 7.11 -17.02
N SER A 54 -8.16 8.01 -16.95
CA SER A 54 -9.03 8.29 -18.10
C SER A 54 -8.38 9.15 -19.18
N THR A 55 -7.22 9.75 -18.91
CA THR A 55 -6.48 10.60 -19.84
C THR A 55 -5.00 10.24 -19.86
N GLU A 56 -4.34 10.48 -20.99
CA GLU A 56 -2.88 10.37 -21.14
C GLU A 56 -2.21 11.76 -21.30
N VAL A 57 -0.88 11.76 -21.40
CA VAL A 57 -0.11 12.97 -21.74
C VAL A 57 -0.65 13.58 -23.04
N GLY A 58 -0.85 14.90 -23.03
CA GLY A 58 -1.45 15.61 -24.17
C GLY A 58 -2.98 15.58 -24.21
N GLY A 59 -3.65 14.95 -23.23
CA GLY A 59 -5.11 15.01 -23.07
C GLY A 59 -5.89 14.04 -23.94
N GLY A 60 -5.22 13.08 -24.57
CA GLY A 60 -5.85 11.96 -25.25
C GLY A 60 -6.59 11.02 -24.29
N PRO A 61 -7.43 10.10 -24.81
CA PRO A 61 -8.08 9.09 -23.99
C PRO A 61 -7.04 8.15 -23.38
N GLY A 62 -7.11 7.96 -22.07
CA GLY A 62 -6.30 6.99 -21.35
C GLY A 62 -6.90 5.58 -21.41
N GLY A 63 -6.52 4.76 -20.43
CA GLY A 63 -7.01 3.39 -20.31
C GLY A 63 -6.45 2.70 -19.07
N TYR A 64 -6.90 1.47 -18.84
CA TYR A 64 -6.42 0.62 -17.76
C TYR A 64 -6.55 -0.85 -18.13
N TYR A 65 -5.78 -1.70 -17.46
CA TYR A 65 -5.96 -3.15 -17.52
C TYR A 65 -6.95 -3.60 -16.45
N THR A 66 -7.96 -4.36 -16.86
CA THR A 66 -8.75 -5.17 -15.92
C THR A 66 -7.87 -6.26 -15.31
N LYS A 67 -8.27 -6.83 -14.16
CA LYS A 67 -7.57 -7.97 -13.55
C LYS A 67 -7.43 -9.16 -14.51
N ALA A 68 -8.42 -9.39 -15.38
CA ALA A 68 -8.36 -10.43 -16.40
C ALA A 68 -7.31 -10.14 -17.48
N GLN A 69 -7.25 -8.90 -17.98
CA GLN A 69 -6.24 -8.48 -18.95
C GLN A 69 -4.83 -8.53 -18.36
N TYR A 70 -4.65 -8.08 -17.12
CA TYR A 70 -3.35 -8.17 -16.44
C TYR A 70 -2.89 -9.63 -16.26
N ARG A 71 -3.79 -10.53 -15.84
CA ARG A 71 -3.48 -11.97 -15.77
C ARG A 71 -3.09 -12.54 -17.12
N GLU A 72 -3.73 -12.10 -18.20
CA GLU A 72 -3.39 -12.53 -19.56
C GLU A 72 -1.99 -12.05 -19.97
N ILE A 73 -1.62 -10.80 -19.63
CA ILE A 73 -0.25 -10.28 -19.85
C ILE A 73 0.76 -11.13 -19.09
N VAL A 74 0.53 -11.39 -17.81
CA VAL A 74 1.41 -12.22 -16.97
C VAL A 74 1.53 -13.64 -17.54
N ARG A 75 0.41 -14.26 -17.92
CA ARG A 75 0.39 -15.61 -18.53
C ARG A 75 1.17 -15.64 -19.84
N TYR A 76 0.99 -14.64 -20.69
CA TYR A 76 1.66 -14.56 -21.97
C TYR A 76 3.18 -14.33 -21.81
N ALA A 77 3.58 -13.44 -20.89
CA ALA A 77 4.98 -13.21 -20.55
C ALA A 77 5.66 -14.49 -20.02
N ALA A 78 5.00 -15.20 -19.09
CA ALA A 78 5.50 -16.47 -18.56
C ALA A 78 5.71 -17.52 -19.66
N SER A 79 4.89 -17.53 -20.71
CA SER A 79 5.05 -18.43 -21.86
C SER A 79 6.27 -18.13 -22.74
N ARG A 80 6.91 -16.97 -22.53
CA ARG A 80 8.06 -16.48 -23.32
C ARG A 80 9.34 -16.30 -22.51
N TYR A 81 9.33 -16.68 -21.23
CA TYR A 81 10.43 -16.57 -20.26
C TYR A 81 10.66 -15.22 -19.54
N PRO A 82 10.11 -14.05 -19.95
CA PRO A 82 10.10 -12.87 -19.07
C PRO A 82 9.28 -13.07 -17.80
N GLU A 83 9.90 -12.73 -16.67
CA GLU A 83 9.20 -12.48 -15.41
C GLU A 83 8.65 -11.06 -15.41
N VAL A 84 7.34 -10.91 -15.16
CA VAL A 84 6.73 -9.58 -15.03
C VAL A 84 7.04 -9.04 -13.63
N VAL A 85 7.66 -7.87 -13.59
CA VAL A 85 7.90 -7.09 -12.36
C VAL A 85 6.99 -5.85 -12.44
N PRO A 86 5.80 -5.87 -11.81
CA PRO A 86 4.93 -4.70 -11.78
C PRO A 86 5.50 -3.62 -10.89
N GLU A 87 5.16 -2.38 -11.24
CA GLU A 87 5.50 -1.19 -10.47
C GLU A 87 4.25 -0.43 -10.05
N VAL A 88 4.23 -0.02 -8.79
CA VAL A 88 3.34 1.02 -8.26
C VAL A 88 4.23 2.06 -7.60
N ASP A 89 4.44 3.18 -8.29
CA ASP A 89 5.38 4.20 -7.82
C ASP A 89 4.81 5.03 -6.67
N LEU A 90 5.63 5.21 -5.64
CA LEU A 90 5.27 5.77 -4.34
C LEU A 90 6.50 6.43 -3.66
N PRO A 91 6.32 7.50 -2.86
CA PRO A 91 5.11 8.29 -2.68
C PRO A 91 4.90 9.33 -3.79
N GLY A 92 5.92 9.56 -4.63
CA GLY A 92 5.89 10.43 -5.81
C GLY A 92 5.06 9.83 -6.96
N HIS A 93 4.93 10.56 -8.08
CA HIS A 93 4.21 10.13 -9.29
C HIS A 93 2.77 9.61 -9.07
N THR A 94 2.11 10.07 -8.00
CA THR A 94 0.83 9.54 -7.53
C THR A 94 -0.38 10.39 -7.94
N ASN A 95 -0.24 11.40 -8.81
CA ASN A 95 -1.33 12.32 -9.14
C ASN A 95 -2.60 11.61 -9.64
N ALA A 96 -2.49 10.50 -10.37
CA ALA A 96 -3.66 9.74 -10.81
C ALA A 96 -4.48 9.16 -9.63
N ALA A 97 -3.80 8.68 -8.58
CA ALA A 97 -4.46 8.22 -7.36
C ALA A 97 -5.04 9.39 -6.57
N LEU A 98 -4.26 10.45 -6.40
CA LEU A 98 -4.65 11.68 -5.69
C LEU A 98 -5.87 12.35 -6.30
N ALA A 99 -5.95 12.44 -7.62
CA ALA A 99 -7.08 13.00 -8.36
C ALA A 99 -8.34 12.11 -8.27
N SER A 100 -8.17 10.82 -7.97
CA SER A 100 -9.28 9.88 -7.83
C SER A 100 -9.86 9.84 -6.41
N TYR A 101 -9.03 10.13 -5.39
CA TYR A 101 -9.40 10.02 -3.98
C TYR A 101 -8.93 11.24 -3.20
N ALA A 102 -9.85 12.17 -2.96
CA ALA A 102 -9.56 13.42 -2.26
C ALA A 102 -8.92 13.20 -0.87
N GLU A 103 -9.31 12.14 -0.16
CA GLU A 103 -8.82 11.81 1.18
C GLU A 103 -7.31 11.50 1.28
N LEU A 104 -6.69 11.08 0.16
CA LEU A 104 -5.25 10.81 0.06
C LEU A 104 -4.39 12.09 0.03
N ASN A 105 -4.99 13.22 -0.32
CA ASN A 105 -4.32 14.52 -0.38
C ASN A 105 -4.22 15.12 1.02
N CYS A 106 -3.13 15.82 1.36
CA CYS A 106 -2.97 16.37 2.71
C CYS A 106 -4.05 17.40 3.08
N ASP A 107 -4.46 18.24 2.13
CA ASP A 107 -5.54 19.21 2.26
C ASP A 107 -6.95 18.61 2.10
N GLY A 108 -7.05 17.33 1.73
CA GLY A 108 -8.30 16.64 1.48
C GLY A 108 -9.00 17.05 0.18
N VAL A 109 -8.29 17.71 -0.75
CA VAL A 109 -8.83 18.14 -2.03
C VAL A 109 -8.17 17.36 -3.16
N ALA A 110 -8.98 16.75 -4.04
CA ALA A 110 -8.45 16.05 -5.21
C ALA A 110 -7.91 17.06 -6.24
N PRO A 111 -6.64 16.94 -6.67
CA PRO A 111 -6.12 17.73 -7.78
C PRO A 111 -6.81 17.35 -9.10
N PRO A 112 -6.74 18.20 -10.13
CA PRO A 112 -7.20 17.83 -11.45
C PRO A 112 -6.38 16.68 -12.04
N LEU A 113 -6.95 16.01 -13.04
CA LEU A 113 -6.20 15.09 -13.89
C LEU A 113 -5.03 15.84 -14.54
N TYR A 114 -3.89 15.16 -14.62
CA TYR A 114 -2.66 15.75 -15.13
C TYR A 114 -2.31 15.13 -16.48
N THR A 115 -2.20 15.98 -17.50
CA THR A 115 -1.89 15.61 -18.88
C THR A 115 -0.58 16.24 -19.37
N GLY A 116 0.17 16.87 -18.45
CA GLY A 116 1.48 17.44 -18.73
C GLY A 116 2.60 16.42 -18.56
N THR A 117 3.85 16.89 -18.64
CA THR A 117 5.05 16.05 -18.57
C THR A 117 6.01 16.43 -17.44
N MET A 118 5.70 17.46 -16.64
CA MET A 118 6.48 17.77 -15.43
C MET A 118 6.39 16.64 -14.41
N VAL A 119 7.43 16.53 -13.60
CA VAL A 119 7.61 15.50 -12.58
C VAL A 119 7.89 16.11 -11.21
N GLY A 120 7.78 15.29 -10.16
CA GLY A 120 8.08 15.63 -8.77
C GLY A 120 7.17 16.63 -8.05
N PHE A 121 6.04 16.99 -8.65
CA PHE A 121 5.08 17.93 -8.06
C PHE A 121 4.03 17.28 -7.14
N CYS A 122 3.91 15.95 -7.13
CA CYS A 122 2.87 15.22 -6.38
C CYS A 122 3.47 14.31 -5.31
N SER A 123 2.71 14.09 -4.24
CA SER A 123 3.08 13.19 -3.15
C SER A 123 1.84 12.70 -2.40
N LEU A 124 1.82 11.42 -2.03
CA LEU A 124 0.86 10.90 -1.05
C LEU A 124 1.06 11.57 0.31
N CYS A 125 -0.03 11.78 1.06
CA CYS A 125 0.09 12.41 2.36
C CYS A 125 0.65 11.44 3.43
N VAL A 126 1.97 11.48 3.65
CA VAL A 126 2.69 10.58 4.57
C VAL A 126 2.13 10.56 6.00
N PRO A 127 1.73 11.69 6.62
CA PRO A 127 1.20 11.66 7.99
C PRO A 127 -0.19 11.01 8.14
N LYS A 128 -0.92 10.76 7.05
CA LYS A 128 -2.29 10.23 7.11
C LYS A 128 -2.31 8.69 7.19
N PRO A 129 -3.07 8.09 8.13
CA PRO A 129 -3.24 6.63 8.19
C PRO A 129 -3.83 6.03 6.91
N VAL A 130 -4.83 6.70 6.30
CA VAL A 130 -5.51 6.23 5.08
C VAL A 130 -4.54 6.02 3.90
N THR A 131 -3.43 6.75 3.87
CA THR A 131 -2.36 6.54 2.88
C THR A 131 -1.81 5.11 2.95
N TYR A 132 -1.62 4.58 4.15
CA TYR A 132 -1.04 3.25 4.34
C TYR A 132 -2.08 2.13 4.17
N ASP A 133 -3.35 2.40 4.46
CA ASP A 133 -4.45 1.49 4.11
C ASP A 133 -4.55 1.35 2.59
N PHE A 134 -4.49 2.47 1.85
CA PHE A 134 -4.45 2.49 0.39
C PHE A 134 -3.24 1.73 -0.18
N VAL A 135 -2.04 1.99 0.33
CA VAL A 135 -0.82 1.30 -0.10
C VAL A 135 -0.90 -0.20 0.17
N ASP A 136 -1.40 -0.61 1.34
CA ASP A 136 -1.60 -2.04 1.65
C ASP A 136 -2.53 -2.73 0.66
N ASP A 137 -3.71 -2.17 0.43
CA ASP A 137 -4.68 -2.78 -0.45
C ASP A 137 -4.18 -2.87 -1.89
N VAL A 138 -3.57 -1.80 -2.41
CA VAL A 138 -3.03 -1.80 -3.79
C VAL A 138 -1.90 -2.80 -3.94
N LEU A 139 -0.88 -2.76 -3.07
CA LEU A 139 0.28 -3.64 -3.21
C LEU A 139 -0.10 -5.11 -2.99
N ARG A 140 -1.01 -5.41 -2.07
CA ARG A 140 -1.52 -6.77 -1.84
C ARG A 140 -2.32 -7.28 -3.02
N GLU A 141 -3.16 -6.45 -3.63
CA GLU A 141 -3.93 -6.86 -4.81
C GLU A 141 -3.04 -7.09 -6.03
N VAL A 142 -2.04 -6.23 -6.27
CA VAL A 142 -1.08 -6.42 -7.35
C VAL A 142 -0.24 -7.68 -7.11
N ALA A 143 0.30 -7.86 -5.90
CA ALA A 143 1.05 -9.07 -5.54
C ALA A 143 0.23 -10.35 -5.75
N ALA A 144 -1.07 -10.35 -5.42
CA ALA A 144 -1.94 -11.50 -5.64
C ALA A 144 -2.15 -11.85 -7.13
N LEU A 145 -1.89 -10.91 -8.04
CA LEU A 145 -1.96 -11.11 -9.50
C LEU A 145 -0.59 -11.42 -10.12
N THR A 146 0.49 -11.29 -9.35
CA THR A 146 1.87 -11.37 -9.83
C THR A 146 2.58 -12.56 -9.19
N PRO A 147 2.66 -13.71 -9.89
CA PRO A 147 3.34 -14.90 -9.37
C PRO A 147 4.87 -14.76 -9.35
N GLY A 148 5.41 -13.69 -9.96
CA GLY A 148 6.83 -13.35 -9.90
C GLY A 148 7.27 -12.98 -8.49
N LYS A 149 8.58 -12.98 -8.27
CA LYS A 149 9.22 -12.78 -6.96
C LYS A 149 9.33 -11.31 -6.55
N TYR A 150 9.08 -10.40 -7.48
CA TYR A 150 9.39 -8.99 -7.32
C TYR A 150 8.15 -8.12 -7.53
N LEU A 151 8.07 -7.08 -6.70
CA LEU A 151 7.12 -5.97 -6.80
C LEU A 151 7.94 -4.69 -6.64
N HIS A 152 7.88 -3.80 -7.62
CA HIS A 152 8.57 -2.51 -7.58
C HIS A 152 7.63 -1.48 -6.94
N ILE A 153 8.14 -0.71 -5.96
CA ILE A 153 7.37 0.35 -5.29
C ILE A 153 7.81 1.77 -5.71
N GLY A 154 8.67 1.87 -6.73
CA GLY A 154 9.22 3.11 -7.24
C GLY A 154 10.09 3.84 -6.23
N GLY A 155 9.81 5.12 -6.02
CA GLY A 155 10.52 6.00 -5.08
C GLY A 155 11.32 7.12 -5.73
N ASP A 156 11.27 7.24 -7.05
CA ASP A 156 11.94 8.33 -7.74
C ASP A 156 11.17 9.66 -7.63
N GLU A 157 11.90 10.75 -7.90
CA GLU A 157 11.37 12.10 -8.09
C GLU A 157 10.36 12.59 -7.03
N ALA A 158 10.43 12.08 -5.80
CA ALA A 158 9.54 12.46 -4.70
C ALA A 158 9.85 13.86 -4.12
N HIS A 159 10.07 14.87 -4.97
CA HIS A 159 10.51 16.22 -4.60
C HIS A 159 9.50 16.99 -3.73
N ALA A 160 8.20 16.66 -3.86
CA ALA A 160 7.14 17.18 -3.00
C ALA A 160 7.03 16.47 -1.63
N THR A 161 7.92 15.50 -1.35
CA THR A 161 8.00 14.79 -0.08
C THR A 161 9.24 15.24 0.68
N SER A 162 9.09 15.62 1.95
CA SER A 162 10.26 15.93 2.78
C SER A 162 11.16 14.70 2.91
N HIS A 163 12.46 14.89 3.16
CA HIS A 163 13.37 13.75 3.31
C HIS A 163 12.97 12.82 4.47
N GLU A 164 12.55 13.41 5.60
CA GLU A 164 12.09 12.67 6.77
C GLU A 164 10.84 11.84 6.46
N ASP A 165 9.86 12.46 5.79
CA ASP A 165 8.63 11.78 5.37
C ASP A 165 8.91 10.68 4.35
N TYR A 166 9.82 10.91 3.40
CA TYR A 166 10.21 9.90 2.41
C TYR A 166 10.81 8.66 3.10
N VAL A 167 11.73 8.85 4.04
CA VAL A 167 12.33 7.75 4.81
C VAL A 167 11.26 7.01 5.62
N ALA A 168 10.37 7.74 6.31
CA ALA A 168 9.29 7.14 7.09
C ALA A 168 8.27 6.39 6.22
N PHE A 169 7.96 6.92 5.03
CA PHE A 169 7.08 6.28 4.07
C PHE A 169 7.68 4.98 3.54
N MET A 170 8.92 5.03 3.05
CA MET A 170 9.59 3.86 2.46
C MET A 170 9.77 2.72 3.46
N ALA A 171 10.02 3.04 4.73
CA ALA A 171 10.05 2.07 5.81
C ALA A 171 8.73 1.27 5.91
N LYS A 172 7.59 1.98 5.92
CA LYS A 172 6.26 1.37 6.05
C LYS A 172 5.83 0.65 4.78
N ALA A 173 6.07 1.24 3.60
CA ALA A 173 5.69 0.65 2.31
C ALA A 173 6.44 -0.65 2.04
N GLN A 174 7.74 -0.72 2.35
CA GLN A 174 8.49 -1.98 2.20
C GLN A 174 8.04 -3.06 3.18
N ALA A 175 7.65 -2.69 4.42
CA ALA A 175 7.07 -3.63 5.37
C ALA A 175 5.75 -4.24 4.87
N VAL A 176 4.95 -3.50 4.09
CA VAL A 176 3.73 -4.02 3.45
C VAL A 176 4.05 -5.15 2.47
N VAL A 177 5.13 -5.02 1.69
CA VAL A 177 5.53 -6.01 0.68
C VAL A 177 6.09 -7.27 1.31
N TRP A 178 6.89 -7.16 2.37
CA TRP A 178 7.61 -8.30 2.95
C TRP A 178 6.88 -9.02 4.08
N SER A 179 5.94 -8.36 4.75
CA SER A 179 5.36 -8.87 6.00
C SER A 179 3.84 -8.92 5.97
N PRO A 180 3.22 -10.01 6.49
CA PRO A 180 1.81 -10.00 6.85
C PRO A 180 1.50 -8.83 7.78
N ALA A 181 0.30 -8.25 7.68
CA ALA A 181 -0.10 -7.08 8.47
C ALA A 181 0.18 -7.19 9.98
N ALA A 182 0.01 -8.38 10.55
CA ALA A 182 0.27 -8.67 11.96
C ALA A 182 1.74 -8.60 12.39
N ALA A 183 2.69 -8.55 11.43
CA ALA A 183 4.13 -8.54 11.67
C ALA A 183 4.81 -7.24 11.18
N ARG A 184 4.03 -6.17 10.98
CA ARG A 184 4.54 -4.87 10.48
C ARG A 184 4.84 -3.95 11.66
N ASP A 185 6.10 -3.90 12.06
CA ASP A 185 6.62 -2.93 13.03
C ASP A 185 8.03 -2.46 12.61
N TRP A 186 8.39 -1.22 12.98
CA TRP A 186 9.64 -0.60 12.56
C TRP A 186 10.88 -1.32 13.11
N GLU A 187 10.84 -1.80 14.36
CA GLU A 187 11.99 -2.43 15.02
C GLU A 187 12.32 -3.79 14.39
N THR A 188 11.31 -4.58 14.02
CA THR A 188 11.48 -5.80 13.22
C THR A 188 11.90 -5.46 11.80
N TYR A 189 11.27 -4.46 11.18
CA TYR A 189 11.55 -4.08 9.79
C TYR A 189 13.01 -3.66 9.58
N ARG A 190 13.59 -2.82 10.45
CA ARG A 190 15.00 -2.41 10.32
C ARG A 190 15.97 -3.59 10.36
N VAL A 191 15.67 -4.62 11.15
CA VAL A 191 16.47 -5.85 11.25
C VAL A 191 16.34 -6.68 9.97
N CYS A 192 15.13 -6.85 9.46
CA CYS A 192 14.89 -7.56 8.20
C CYS A 192 15.53 -6.83 7.00
N LEU A 193 15.46 -5.50 6.96
CA LEU A 193 16.08 -4.68 5.93
C LEU A 193 17.60 -4.80 5.97
N ALA A 194 18.21 -4.72 7.17
CA ALA A 194 19.64 -4.94 7.33
C ALA A 194 20.10 -6.31 6.80
N ALA A 195 19.31 -7.36 7.04
CA ALA A 195 19.59 -8.71 6.55
C ALA A 195 19.56 -8.84 5.01
N GLN A 196 18.92 -7.91 4.29
CA GLN A 196 18.98 -7.86 2.82
C GLN A 196 20.27 -7.22 2.29
N GLY A 197 20.95 -6.40 3.09
CA GLY A 197 22.14 -5.65 2.68
C GLY A 197 23.24 -6.51 2.02
N PRO A 198 23.65 -7.64 2.62
CA PRO A 198 24.64 -8.55 2.01
C PRO A 198 24.21 -9.09 0.65
N ARG A 199 22.94 -9.51 0.52
CA ARG A 199 22.37 -10.04 -0.72
C ARG A 199 22.33 -8.97 -1.82
N LEU A 200 21.89 -7.76 -1.50
CA LEU A 200 21.86 -6.65 -2.46
C LEU A 200 23.27 -6.29 -2.95
N THR A 201 24.26 -6.32 -2.04
CA THR A 201 25.67 -6.09 -2.36
C THR A 201 26.21 -7.17 -3.30
N GLU A 202 25.93 -8.45 -3.02
CA GLU A 202 26.33 -9.57 -3.88
C GLU A 202 25.71 -9.49 -5.29
N LEU A 203 24.47 -9.00 -5.39
CA LEU A 203 23.78 -8.78 -6.66
C LEU A 203 24.25 -7.50 -7.40
N GLY A 204 25.15 -6.71 -6.83
CA GLY A 204 25.63 -5.46 -7.43
C GLY A 204 24.57 -4.35 -7.47
N ILE A 205 23.53 -4.44 -6.63
CA ILE A 205 22.44 -3.46 -6.55
C ILE A 205 22.89 -2.33 -5.62
N GLY A 206 22.95 -1.09 -6.13
CA GLY A 206 23.24 0.10 -5.32
C GLY A 206 22.04 0.48 -4.45
N PHE A 207 22.27 0.74 -3.15
CA PHE A 207 21.22 1.18 -2.23
C PHE A 207 21.75 2.17 -1.19
N TYR A 208 20.86 3.04 -0.70
CA TYR A 208 21.19 3.98 0.37
C TYR A 208 21.22 3.28 1.73
N ARG A 209 22.37 3.36 2.41
CA ARG A 209 22.52 2.85 3.78
C ARG A 209 22.02 3.89 4.79
N SER A 210 20.74 3.82 5.12
CA SER A 210 20.14 4.71 6.13
C SER A 210 20.90 4.59 7.47
N PRO A 211 21.23 5.73 8.13
CA PRO A 211 21.88 5.72 9.45
C PRO A 211 20.96 5.18 10.55
N GLN A 212 19.67 5.04 10.27
CA GLN A 212 18.70 4.46 11.20
C GLN A 212 18.71 2.93 11.18
N VAL A 213 19.50 2.29 10.30
CA VAL A 213 19.56 0.83 10.16
C VAL A 213 20.99 0.39 10.47
N ASP A 214 21.14 -0.63 11.30
CA ASP A 214 22.43 -1.26 11.56
C ASP A 214 22.70 -2.28 10.45
N TRP A 215 23.47 -1.88 9.44
CA TRP A 215 23.75 -2.70 8.25
C TRP A 215 24.79 -3.80 8.49
N GLY A 216 25.32 -3.92 9.72
CA GLY A 216 26.47 -4.75 10.01
C GLY A 216 27.78 -4.18 9.41
N PRO A 217 28.91 -4.86 9.68
CA PRO A 217 30.22 -4.51 9.13
C PRO A 217 30.31 -4.68 7.61
#